data_AF-A0A2E0JJZ8-F1
#
_entry.id   AF-A0A2E0JJZ8-F1
#
_cell.length_a   1.000
_cell.length_b   1.000
_cell.length_c   1.000
_cell.angle_alpha   90.00
_cell.angle_beta   90.00
_cell.angle_gamma   90.00
#
_symmetry.space_group_name_H-M   'P 1'
#
loop_
_entity.id
_entity.type
_entity.pdbx_description
1 polymer ?
#
loop_
_entity_poly.entity_id
_entity_poly.type
_entity_poly.pdbx_seq_one_letter_code
_entity_poly.pdbx_strand_id
1 'polypeptide(L)'
;RINVPSTFTIGVSTEPSIMANAAERLLGFKVEDIEEMAKEIIFGQLRLTVATLTIEQINQDRDSFLELIQKNVGQEMRKVGLYLINVNIADITDNADYIESIGKKAASTAVEQARVDVANAERDGAIGKAEADRTKDIQVAKNTAEAEKGRKEAEADQRVYVEQQEALAVGGENAAQAEIARANADLAEAEASAKQRADVATAQSEAAIAMATYDEEEQKLRASEIARETVAKQQVEIAAEAEAERQRRIARGEADAILAKYNAEAEGIQNVLESKAKGYSSLVTSASGDPKAAATLLMVEKIEAMVNAQTEAIRNLKIDKITVWDSGNNADGNSATSNFVSSLVQSLPPIHDVAKMSGVELPDYLGSMTDETNES
;
A
#
# COMPACT_ATOMS: atom_id res chain seq x y z
N ARG A 1 -35.39 81.99 -93.49
CA ARG A 1 -35.47 83.47 -93.71
C ARG A 1 -35.70 84.10 -92.36
N ILE A 2 -34.76 84.89 -91.89
CA ILE A 2 -34.78 85.47 -90.54
C ILE A 2 -35.70 86.70 -90.50
N ASN A 3 -36.51 86.79 -89.45
CA ASN A 3 -37.27 87.97 -89.07
C ASN A 3 -36.64 88.56 -87.80
N VAL A 4 -36.29 89.85 -87.84
CA VAL A 4 -35.63 90.58 -86.74
C VAL A 4 -36.48 91.80 -86.39
N PRO A 5 -37.55 91.64 -85.57
CA PRO A 5 -38.38 92.77 -85.17
C PRO A 5 -37.52 93.71 -84.32
N SER A 6 -37.41 94.95 -84.75
CA SER A 6 -36.46 95.91 -84.19
C SER A 6 -37.06 97.30 -84.13
N THR A 7 -36.69 98.03 -83.09
CA THR A 7 -37.19 99.37 -82.76
C THR A 7 -36.02 100.31 -82.57
N PHE A 8 -36.06 101.44 -83.27
CA PHE A 8 -34.98 102.42 -83.31
C PHE A 8 -35.51 103.75 -82.80
N THR A 9 -34.81 104.35 -81.84
CA THR A 9 -35.07 105.71 -81.37
C THR A 9 -34.00 106.63 -81.94
N ILE A 10 -34.41 107.61 -82.72
CA ILE A 10 -33.51 108.50 -83.47
C ILE A 10 -33.93 109.94 -83.21
N GLY A 11 -32.95 110.84 -83.14
CA GLY A 11 -33.17 112.29 -83.08
C GLY A 11 -32.18 113.04 -83.96
N VAL A 12 -32.37 114.34 -84.13
CA VAL A 12 -31.35 115.23 -84.72
C VAL A 12 -30.22 115.38 -83.70
N SER A 13 -28.96 115.28 -84.14
CA SER A 13 -27.82 115.43 -83.23
C SER A 13 -27.67 116.88 -82.75
N THR A 14 -27.32 117.05 -81.48
CA THR A 14 -26.93 118.34 -80.89
C THR A 14 -25.43 118.63 -81.01
N GLU A 15 -24.63 117.68 -81.52
CA GLU A 15 -23.20 117.89 -81.76
C GLU A 15 -23.00 118.82 -82.98
N PRO A 16 -22.26 119.94 -82.87
CA PRO A 16 -22.17 120.94 -83.94
C PRO A 16 -21.73 120.40 -85.31
N SER A 17 -20.87 119.39 -85.32
CA SER A 17 -20.37 118.68 -86.50
C SER A 17 -21.47 117.94 -87.27
N ILE A 18 -22.33 117.21 -86.54
CA ILE A 18 -23.42 116.39 -87.10
C ILE A 18 -24.66 117.28 -87.34
N MET A 19 -24.89 118.27 -86.50
CA MET A 19 -25.98 119.24 -86.63
C MET A 19 -25.82 120.10 -87.90
N ALA A 20 -24.58 120.40 -88.34
CA ALA A 20 -24.33 121.02 -89.63
C ALA A 20 -24.83 120.14 -90.79
N ASN A 21 -24.51 118.84 -90.78
CA ASN A 21 -25.04 117.90 -91.78
C ASN A 21 -26.59 117.86 -91.77
N ALA A 22 -27.21 117.91 -90.59
CA ALA A 22 -28.67 117.98 -90.46
C ALA A 22 -29.24 119.26 -91.08
N ALA A 23 -28.62 120.41 -90.79
CA ALA A 23 -29.03 121.71 -91.33
C ALA A 23 -28.82 121.84 -92.85
N GLU A 24 -27.85 121.12 -93.44
CA GLU A 24 -27.66 121.07 -94.89
C GLU A 24 -28.59 120.07 -95.59
N ARG A 25 -28.84 118.90 -94.98
CA ARG A 25 -29.46 117.74 -95.65
C ARG A 25 -30.94 117.53 -95.32
N LEU A 26 -31.39 117.98 -94.16
CA LEU A 26 -32.76 117.79 -93.66
C LEU A 26 -33.59 119.07 -93.71
N LEU A 27 -32.97 120.23 -93.87
CA LEU A 27 -33.66 121.52 -93.91
C LEU A 27 -34.57 121.61 -95.15
N GLY A 28 -35.88 121.74 -94.91
CA GLY A 28 -36.91 121.83 -95.94
C GLY A 28 -37.63 120.51 -96.26
N PHE A 29 -37.14 119.37 -95.74
CA PHE A 29 -37.89 118.11 -95.75
C PHE A 29 -38.95 118.08 -94.65
N LYS A 30 -40.02 117.29 -94.84
CA LYS A 30 -41.00 117.03 -93.79
C LYS A 30 -40.52 115.90 -92.88
N VAL A 31 -41.13 115.79 -91.70
CA VAL A 31 -40.76 114.75 -90.72
C VAL A 31 -40.98 113.35 -91.28
N GLU A 32 -42.03 113.16 -92.08
CA GLU A 32 -42.36 111.90 -92.75
C GLU A 32 -41.28 111.49 -93.76
N ASP A 33 -40.77 112.44 -94.57
CA ASP A 33 -39.71 112.19 -95.55
C ASP A 33 -38.38 111.81 -94.86
N ILE A 34 -38.11 112.43 -93.71
CA ILE A 34 -36.93 112.14 -92.86
C ILE A 34 -37.07 110.76 -92.21
N GLU A 35 -38.28 110.37 -91.78
CA GLU A 35 -38.55 109.05 -91.22
C GLU A 35 -38.40 107.94 -92.27
N GLU A 36 -38.85 108.16 -93.51
CA GLU A 36 -38.67 107.22 -94.62
C GLU A 36 -37.19 107.06 -94.98
N MET A 37 -36.45 108.17 -95.12
CA MET A 37 -35.00 108.14 -95.35
C MET A 37 -34.25 107.40 -94.22
N ALA A 38 -34.64 107.62 -92.96
CA ALA A 38 -34.05 106.90 -91.83
C ALA A 38 -34.35 105.39 -91.91
N LYS A 39 -35.59 105.00 -92.20
CA LYS A 39 -35.99 103.59 -92.39
C LYS A 39 -35.18 102.90 -93.48
N GLU A 40 -34.99 103.52 -94.64
CA GLU A 40 -34.21 102.93 -95.74
C GLU A 40 -32.76 102.62 -95.33
N ILE A 41 -32.10 103.58 -94.66
CA ILE A 41 -30.71 103.41 -94.20
C ILE A 41 -30.61 102.31 -93.13
N ILE A 42 -31.54 102.29 -92.17
CA ILE A 42 -31.61 101.26 -91.13
C ILE A 42 -31.81 99.87 -91.76
N PHE A 43 -32.77 99.71 -92.67
CA PHE A 43 -33.01 98.44 -93.35
C PHE A 43 -31.82 98.01 -94.22
N GLY A 44 -31.13 98.95 -94.86
CA GLY A 44 -29.89 98.68 -95.60
C GLY A 44 -28.80 98.11 -94.70
N GLN A 45 -28.50 98.78 -93.59
CA GLN A 45 -27.44 98.36 -92.66
C GLN A 45 -27.79 97.11 -91.83
N LEU A 46 -29.06 96.94 -91.44
CA LEU A 46 -29.54 95.69 -90.84
C LEU A 46 -29.36 94.51 -91.80
N ARG A 47 -29.71 94.68 -93.08
CA ARG A 47 -29.56 93.62 -94.09
C ARG A 47 -28.09 93.23 -94.30
N LEU A 48 -27.18 94.20 -94.33
CA LEU A 48 -25.73 93.94 -94.39
C LEU A 48 -25.23 93.20 -93.15
N THR A 49 -25.59 93.68 -91.96
CA THR A 49 -25.11 93.13 -90.68
C THR A 49 -25.64 91.71 -90.42
N VAL A 50 -26.90 91.44 -90.76
CA VAL A 50 -27.50 90.09 -90.70
C VAL A 50 -26.91 89.15 -91.76
N ALA A 51 -26.46 89.67 -92.92
CA ALA A 51 -25.81 88.85 -93.94
C ALA A 51 -24.37 88.43 -93.58
N THR A 52 -23.72 89.12 -92.64
CA THR A 52 -22.34 88.80 -92.20
C THR A 52 -22.23 87.80 -91.05
N LEU A 53 -23.33 87.43 -90.40
CA LEU A 53 -23.36 86.57 -89.21
C LEU A 53 -24.21 85.32 -89.44
N THR A 54 -23.88 84.22 -88.76
CA THR A 54 -24.72 83.02 -88.80
C THR A 54 -25.90 83.13 -87.84
N ILE A 55 -26.95 82.34 -88.09
CA ILE A 55 -28.18 82.32 -87.26
C ILE A 55 -27.85 81.95 -85.80
N GLU A 56 -26.89 81.05 -85.61
CA GLU A 56 -26.40 80.61 -84.30
C GLU A 56 -25.67 81.74 -83.58
N GLN A 57 -24.78 82.46 -84.26
CA GLN A 57 -24.04 83.59 -83.66
C GLN A 57 -24.98 84.69 -83.18
N ILE A 58 -25.97 85.07 -84.00
CA ILE A 58 -26.94 86.10 -83.65
C ILE A 58 -27.78 85.72 -82.42
N ASN A 59 -28.03 84.42 -82.17
CA ASN A 59 -28.79 83.96 -81.01
C ASN A 59 -27.91 83.62 -79.79
N GLN A 60 -26.65 83.21 -79.99
CA GLN A 60 -25.70 82.89 -78.90
C GLN A 60 -25.05 84.14 -78.30
N ASP A 61 -24.78 85.16 -79.12
CA ASP A 61 -24.11 86.41 -78.71
C ASP A 61 -24.91 87.63 -79.21
N ARG A 62 -26.03 87.89 -78.52
CA ARG A 62 -26.94 89.00 -78.84
C ARG A 62 -26.29 90.36 -78.60
N ASP A 63 -25.38 90.47 -77.64
CA ASP A 63 -24.74 91.73 -77.25
C ASP A 63 -23.75 92.20 -78.33
N SER A 64 -22.92 91.29 -78.86
CA SER A 64 -22.04 91.55 -80.00
C SER A 64 -22.81 91.96 -81.26
N PHE A 65 -23.96 91.32 -81.52
CA PHE A 65 -24.85 91.70 -82.62
C PHE A 65 -25.44 93.12 -82.46
N LEU A 66 -25.87 93.47 -81.24
CA LEU A 66 -26.37 94.82 -80.91
C LEU A 66 -25.29 95.89 -81.08
N GLU A 67 -24.07 95.64 -80.60
CA GLU A 67 -22.93 96.57 -80.75
C GLU A 67 -22.63 96.81 -82.23
N LEU A 68 -22.58 95.76 -83.05
CA LEU A 68 -22.31 95.85 -84.48
C LEU A 68 -23.39 96.64 -85.23
N ILE A 69 -24.67 96.44 -84.89
CA ILE A 69 -25.78 97.24 -85.43
C ILE A 69 -25.66 98.70 -85.01
N GLN A 70 -25.46 98.98 -83.72
CA GLN A 70 -25.37 100.34 -83.20
C GLN A 70 -24.21 101.11 -83.86
N LYS A 71 -23.07 100.44 -84.08
CA LYS A 71 -21.91 100.97 -84.79
C LYS A 71 -22.20 101.26 -86.26
N ASN A 72 -22.72 100.29 -87.01
CA ASN A 72 -22.94 100.43 -88.45
C ASN A 72 -24.08 101.41 -88.78
N VAL A 73 -25.24 101.26 -88.14
CA VAL A 73 -26.38 102.18 -88.30
C VAL A 73 -26.01 103.57 -87.79
N GLY A 74 -25.34 103.66 -86.63
CA GLY A 74 -24.91 104.92 -86.05
C GLY A 74 -23.92 105.70 -86.93
N GLN A 75 -23.02 105.02 -87.64
CA GLN A 75 -22.10 105.67 -88.59
C GLN A 75 -22.83 106.25 -89.81
N GLU A 76 -23.81 105.54 -90.37
CA GLU A 76 -24.59 106.06 -91.50
C GLU A 76 -25.54 107.19 -91.10
N MET A 77 -26.23 107.09 -89.96
CA MET A 77 -27.11 108.14 -89.44
C MET A 77 -26.40 109.49 -89.30
N ARG A 78 -25.15 109.49 -88.79
CA ARG A 78 -24.35 110.72 -88.61
C ARG A 78 -24.03 111.45 -89.92
N LYS A 79 -23.95 110.73 -91.05
CA LYS A 79 -23.74 111.36 -92.37
C LYS A 79 -24.94 112.19 -92.81
N VAL A 80 -26.14 111.82 -92.38
CA VAL A 80 -27.40 112.52 -92.67
C VAL A 80 -27.70 113.62 -91.65
N GLY A 81 -27.04 113.58 -90.48
CA GLY A 81 -27.26 114.52 -89.38
C GLY A 81 -28.09 113.96 -88.21
N LEU A 82 -28.45 112.68 -88.30
CA LEU A 82 -29.23 111.96 -87.30
C LEU A 82 -28.32 111.27 -86.28
N TYR A 83 -28.82 111.16 -85.04
CA TYR A 83 -28.19 110.45 -83.95
C TYR A 83 -29.07 109.30 -83.48
N LEU A 84 -28.47 108.12 -83.37
CA LEU A 84 -29.12 106.91 -82.89
C LEU A 84 -29.09 106.87 -81.36
N ILE A 85 -30.24 107.11 -80.74
CA ILE A 85 -30.41 107.21 -79.28
C ILE A 85 -30.49 105.81 -78.66
N ASN A 86 -31.28 104.92 -79.26
CA ASN A 86 -31.46 103.55 -78.76
C ASN A 86 -31.80 102.58 -79.90
N VAL A 87 -31.40 101.32 -79.73
CA VAL A 87 -31.79 100.17 -80.55
C VAL A 87 -32.29 99.09 -79.60
N ASN A 88 -33.51 98.61 -79.81
CA ASN A 88 -34.00 97.43 -79.11
C ASN A 88 -34.49 96.39 -80.14
N ILE A 89 -34.00 95.17 -80.00
CA ILE A 89 -34.28 94.03 -80.89
C ILE A 89 -35.07 93.00 -80.10
N ALA A 90 -36.26 92.65 -80.60
CA ALA A 90 -37.08 91.60 -80.01
C ALA A 90 -36.58 90.20 -80.42
N ASP A 91 -37.23 89.15 -79.91
CA ASP A 91 -36.83 87.79 -80.25
C ASP A 91 -36.87 87.52 -81.75
N ILE A 92 -35.77 86.95 -82.22
CA ILE A 92 -35.49 86.69 -83.63
C ILE A 92 -36.13 85.36 -83.99
N THR A 93 -36.96 85.36 -85.04
CA THR A 93 -37.62 84.16 -85.53
C THR A 93 -37.10 83.78 -86.91
N ASP A 94 -37.06 82.47 -87.20
CA ASP A 94 -36.80 81.95 -88.54
C ASP A 94 -38.01 81.14 -89.00
N ASN A 95 -38.34 81.24 -90.29
CA ASN A 95 -39.53 80.61 -90.88
C ASN A 95 -39.45 79.07 -91.02
N ALA A 96 -38.49 78.40 -90.38
CA ALA A 96 -38.14 77.00 -90.64
C ALA A 96 -37.86 76.17 -89.37
N ASP A 97 -38.30 76.63 -88.19
CA ASP A 97 -38.19 75.94 -86.88
C ASP A 97 -36.76 75.47 -86.50
N TYR A 98 -35.74 76.05 -87.16
CA TYR A 98 -34.34 75.65 -87.07
C TYR A 98 -33.75 75.93 -85.69
N ILE A 99 -34.02 77.12 -85.14
CA ILE A 99 -33.63 77.53 -83.78
C ILE A 99 -34.24 76.57 -82.72
N GLU A 100 -35.52 76.26 -82.84
CA GLU A 100 -36.21 75.36 -81.90
C GLU A 100 -35.64 73.93 -81.99
N SER A 101 -35.34 73.46 -83.21
CA SER A 101 -34.75 72.15 -83.45
C SER A 101 -33.32 72.03 -82.90
N ILE A 102 -32.51 73.09 -83.01
CA ILE A 102 -31.18 73.15 -82.38
C ILE A 102 -31.30 73.17 -80.85
N GLY A 103 -32.22 73.97 -80.29
CA GLY A 103 -32.47 74.01 -78.85
C GLY A 103 -32.86 72.63 -78.29
N LYS A 104 -33.81 71.95 -78.94
CA LYS A 104 -34.23 70.58 -78.58
C LYS A 104 -33.08 69.57 -78.69
N LYS A 105 -32.25 69.67 -79.74
CA LYS A 105 -31.08 68.79 -79.92
C LYS A 105 -30.04 69.02 -78.82
N ALA A 106 -29.67 70.27 -78.55
CA ALA A 106 -28.71 70.61 -77.51
C ALA A 106 -29.16 70.16 -76.12
N ALA A 107 -30.43 70.40 -75.77
CA ALA A 107 -31.02 69.92 -74.51
C ALA A 107 -31.00 68.38 -74.41
N SER A 108 -31.37 67.67 -75.48
CA SER A 108 -31.35 66.20 -75.49
C SER A 108 -29.94 65.64 -75.37
N THR A 109 -28.96 66.22 -76.07
CA THR A 109 -27.54 65.83 -75.95
C THR A 109 -27.00 66.08 -74.54
N ALA A 110 -27.36 67.19 -73.90
CA ALA A 110 -26.96 67.47 -72.51
C ALA A 110 -27.57 66.46 -71.52
N VAL A 111 -28.84 66.08 -71.70
CA VAL A 111 -29.50 65.06 -70.87
C VAL A 111 -28.88 63.67 -71.06
N GLU A 112 -28.59 63.26 -72.29
CA GLU A 112 -27.93 61.97 -72.54
C GLU A 112 -26.48 61.94 -72.04
N GLN A 113 -25.73 63.03 -72.17
CA GLN A 113 -24.39 63.11 -71.59
C GLN A 113 -24.43 62.97 -70.06
N ALA A 114 -25.34 63.69 -69.39
CA ALA A 114 -25.52 63.56 -67.95
C ALA A 114 -25.92 62.13 -67.51
N ARG A 115 -26.74 61.42 -68.32
CA ARG A 115 -27.07 60.00 -68.08
C ARG A 115 -25.84 59.09 -68.20
N VAL A 116 -25.00 59.31 -69.21
CA VAL A 116 -23.75 58.57 -69.40
C VAL A 116 -22.79 58.81 -68.23
N ASP A 117 -22.66 60.06 -67.78
CA ASP A 117 -21.78 60.43 -66.68
C ASP A 117 -22.23 59.79 -65.34
N VAL A 118 -23.54 59.81 -65.06
CA VAL A 118 -24.13 59.11 -63.90
C VAL A 118 -23.92 57.60 -63.98
N ALA A 119 -24.18 56.97 -65.13
CA ALA A 119 -24.01 55.53 -65.30
C ALA A 119 -22.54 55.08 -65.15
N ASN A 120 -21.58 55.90 -65.60
CA ASN A 120 -20.16 55.66 -65.36
C ASN A 120 -19.81 55.78 -63.87
N ALA A 121 -20.30 56.82 -63.19
CA ALA A 121 -20.06 57.01 -61.75
C ALA A 121 -20.67 55.88 -60.90
N GLU A 122 -21.88 55.40 -61.24
CA GLU A 122 -22.51 54.24 -60.59
C GLU A 122 -21.71 52.96 -60.82
N ARG A 123 -21.28 52.70 -62.06
CA ARG A 123 -20.44 51.54 -62.40
C ARG A 123 -19.12 51.55 -61.62
N ASP A 124 -18.43 52.67 -61.63
CA ASP A 124 -17.10 52.79 -61.02
C ASP A 124 -17.20 52.76 -59.48
N GLY A 125 -18.27 53.32 -58.91
CA GLY A 125 -18.62 53.18 -57.50
C GLY A 125 -18.95 51.73 -57.09
N ALA A 126 -19.68 50.99 -57.94
CA ALA A 126 -19.98 49.57 -57.71
C ALA A 126 -18.72 48.69 -57.79
N ILE A 127 -17.83 48.96 -58.75
CA ILE A 127 -16.52 48.28 -58.86
C ILE A 127 -15.65 48.58 -57.63
N GLY A 128 -15.53 49.86 -57.25
CA GLY A 128 -14.76 50.27 -56.08
C GLY A 128 -15.27 49.64 -54.77
N LYS A 129 -16.60 49.54 -54.62
CA LYS A 129 -17.22 48.82 -53.50
C LYS A 129 -16.89 47.32 -53.53
N ALA A 130 -17.07 46.66 -54.67
CA ALA A 130 -16.82 45.22 -54.80
C ALA A 130 -15.36 44.85 -54.51
N GLU A 131 -14.40 45.67 -54.95
CA GLU A 131 -12.97 45.44 -54.67
C GLU A 131 -12.62 45.74 -53.20
N ALA A 132 -13.25 46.73 -52.58
CA ALA A 132 -13.10 46.99 -51.14
C ALA A 132 -13.67 45.85 -50.28
N ASP A 133 -14.88 45.36 -50.59
CA ASP A 133 -15.51 44.22 -49.93
C ASP A 133 -14.65 42.95 -50.10
N ARG A 134 -14.17 42.67 -51.33
CA ARG A 134 -13.24 41.56 -51.60
C ARG A 134 -11.95 41.66 -50.80
N THR A 135 -11.33 42.84 -50.77
CA THR A 135 -10.06 43.07 -50.06
C THR A 135 -10.23 42.85 -48.55
N LYS A 136 -11.33 43.37 -47.99
CA LYS A 136 -11.73 43.15 -46.60
C LYS A 136 -11.91 41.65 -46.31
N ASP A 137 -12.67 40.93 -47.13
CA ASP A 137 -12.96 39.51 -46.88
C ASP A 137 -11.70 38.64 -46.95
N ILE A 138 -10.79 38.90 -47.91
CA ILE A 138 -9.47 38.25 -47.98
C ILE A 138 -8.65 38.54 -46.72
N GLN A 139 -8.60 39.80 -46.28
CA GLN A 139 -7.82 40.18 -45.10
C GLN A 139 -8.39 39.60 -43.81
N VAL A 140 -9.72 39.57 -43.66
CA VAL A 140 -10.40 38.92 -42.53
C VAL A 140 -10.11 37.42 -42.52
N ALA A 141 -10.29 36.73 -43.64
CA ALA A 141 -10.00 35.29 -43.74
C ALA A 141 -8.53 34.96 -43.42
N LYS A 142 -7.58 35.78 -43.92
CA LYS A 142 -6.16 35.64 -43.62
C LYS A 142 -5.88 35.83 -42.13
N ASN A 143 -6.36 36.93 -41.54
CA ASN A 143 -6.17 37.22 -40.12
C ASN A 143 -6.80 36.12 -39.22
N THR A 144 -7.96 35.59 -39.59
CA THR A 144 -8.61 34.47 -38.88
C THR A 144 -7.77 33.19 -38.96
N ALA A 145 -7.24 32.85 -40.13
CA ALA A 145 -6.37 31.68 -40.30
C ALA A 145 -5.03 31.82 -39.55
N GLU A 146 -4.45 33.02 -39.51
CA GLU A 146 -3.24 33.30 -38.72
C GLU A 146 -3.52 33.22 -37.21
N ALA A 147 -4.65 33.78 -36.74
CA ALA A 147 -5.08 33.69 -35.35
C ALA A 147 -5.37 32.24 -34.90
N GLU A 148 -6.00 31.43 -35.76
CA GLU A 148 -6.26 30.02 -35.45
C GLU A 148 -4.97 29.19 -35.39
N LYS A 149 -4.00 29.44 -36.30
CA LYS A 149 -2.67 28.83 -36.22
C LYS A 149 -1.97 29.18 -34.91
N GLY A 150 -1.88 30.47 -34.57
CA GLY A 150 -1.25 30.92 -33.32
C GLY A 150 -1.94 30.37 -32.07
N ARG A 151 -3.28 30.22 -32.09
CA ARG A 151 -4.01 29.54 -31.00
C ARG A 151 -3.63 28.06 -30.92
N LYS A 152 -3.52 27.34 -32.04
CA LYS A 152 -3.15 25.91 -32.05
C LYS A 152 -1.69 25.67 -31.64
N GLU A 153 -0.80 26.59 -31.98
CA GLU A 153 0.58 26.61 -31.52
C GLU A 153 0.64 26.82 -30.00
N ALA A 154 -0.04 27.85 -29.47
CA ALA A 154 -0.12 28.09 -28.02
C ALA A 154 -0.80 26.93 -27.24
N GLU A 155 -1.85 26.31 -27.78
CA GLU A 155 -2.47 25.10 -27.20
C GLU A 155 -1.48 23.91 -27.18
N ALA A 156 -0.65 23.75 -28.21
CA ALA A 156 0.36 22.70 -28.28
C ALA A 156 1.49 22.94 -27.28
N ASP A 157 2.04 24.15 -27.21
CA ASP A 157 3.08 24.55 -26.26
C ASP A 157 2.58 24.41 -24.81
N GLN A 158 1.34 24.84 -24.53
CA GLN A 158 0.73 24.65 -23.21
C GLN A 158 0.62 23.17 -22.84
N ARG A 159 0.20 22.30 -23.77
CA ARG A 159 0.13 20.86 -23.51
C ARG A 159 1.51 20.26 -23.26
N VAL A 160 2.51 20.57 -24.10
CA VAL A 160 3.89 20.10 -23.90
C VAL A 160 4.44 20.55 -22.54
N TYR A 161 4.19 21.80 -22.15
CA TYR A 161 4.61 22.33 -20.86
C TYR A 161 3.92 21.60 -19.68
N VAL A 162 2.59 21.41 -19.73
CA VAL A 162 1.85 20.70 -18.68
C VAL A 162 2.33 19.25 -18.55
N GLU A 163 2.40 18.50 -19.65
CA GLU A 163 2.86 17.10 -19.65
C GLU A 163 4.31 16.99 -19.16
N GLN A 164 5.17 17.99 -19.45
CA GLN A 164 6.53 18.04 -18.92
C GLN A 164 6.57 18.32 -17.40
N GLN A 165 5.69 19.19 -16.88
CA GLN A 165 5.57 19.41 -15.43
C GLN A 165 4.98 18.18 -14.72
N GLU A 166 3.99 17.51 -15.32
CA GLU A 166 3.42 16.26 -14.78
C GLU A 166 4.47 15.14 -14.78
N ALA A 167 5.26 14.97 -15.84
CA ALA A 167 6.36 14.00 -15.88
C ALA A 167 7.43 14.28 -14.81
N LEU A 168 7.75 15.56 -14.55
CA LEU A 168 8.65 15.95 -13.45
C LEU A 168 8.04 15.68 -12.07
N ALA A 169 6.76 15.98 -11.88
CA ALA A 169 6.04 15.74 -10.64
C ALA A 169 5.96 14.23 -10.33
N VAL A 170 5.54 13.41 -11.30
CA VAL A 170 5.53 11.94 -11.19
C VAL A 170 6.94 11.38 -10.97
N GLY A 171 7.97 11.96 -11.58
CA GLY A 171 9.37 11.63 -11.30
C GLY A 171 9.77 11.89 -9.85
N GLY A 172 9.35 13.04 -9.30
CA GLY A 172 9.54 13.40 -7.90
C GLY A 172 8.75 12.53 -6.92
N GLU A 173 7.50 12.22 -7.22
CA GLU A 173 6.64 11.32 -6.43
C GLU A 173 7.22 9.91 -6.38
N ASN A 174 7.65 9.35 -7.52
CA ASN A 174 8.31 8.04 -7.56
C ASN A 174 9.63 8.03 -6.77
N ALA A 175 10.41 9.11 -6.82
CA ALA A 175 11.64 9.24 -6.03
C ALA A 175 11.34 9.28 -4.52
N ALA A 176 10.37 10.09 -4.09
CA ALA A 176 9.92 10.18 -2.71
C ALA A 176 9.32 8.85 -2.21
N GLN A 177 8.53 8.16 -3.04
CA GLN A 177 7.95 6.86 -2.70
C GLN A 177 9.03 5.77 -2.60
N ALA A 178 10.06 5.80 -3.44
CA ALA A 178 11.22 4.93 -3.32
C ALA A 178 12.06 5.22 -2.06
N GLU A 179 12.17 6.48 -1.66
CA GLU A 179 12.84 6.88 -0.41
C GLU A 179 12.04 6.43 0.84
N ILE A 180 10.71 6.62 0.84
CA ILE A 180 9.81 6.09 1.88
C ILE A 180 9.89 4.56 1.95
N ALA A 181 9.91 3.87 0.81
CA ALA A 181 10.03 2.41 0.77
C ALA A 181 11.37 1.92 1.34
N ARG A 182 12.48 2.62 1.09
CA ARG A 182 13.79 2.35 1.72
C ARG A 182 13.74 2.60 3.22
N ALA A 183 13.27 3.76 3.67
CA ALA A 183 13.17 4.09 5.08
C ALA A 183 12.30 3.09 5.86
N ASN A 184 11.21 2.59 5.26
CA ASN A 184 10.37 1.54 5.84
C ASN A 184 11.07 0.17 5.88
N ALA A 185 11.88 -0.17 4.87
CA ALA A 185 12.68 -1.40 4.87
C ALA A 185 13.78 -1.35 5.95
N ASP A 186 14.50 -0.22 6.04
CA ASP A 186 15.52 0.02 7.06
C ASP A 186 14.91 -0.02 8.48
N LEU A 187 13.72 0.56 8.67
CA LEU A 187 12.96 0.48 9.92
C LEU A 187 12.58 -0.96 10.25
N ALA A 188 12.08 -1.74 9.27
CA ALA A 188 11.71 -3.13 9.48
C ALA A 188 12.92 -4.03 9.81
N GLU A 189 14.10 -3.77 9.22
CA GLU A 189 15.35 -4.45 9.59
C GLU A 189 15.81 -4.06 11.01
N ALA A 190 15.70 -2.77 11.36
CA ALA A 190 15.99 -2.29 12.71
C ALA A 190 15.06 -2.91 13.77
N GLU A 191 13.76 -3.00 13.49
CA GLU A 191 12.77 -3.66 14.35
C GLU A 191 13.02 -5.17 14.46
N ALA A 192 13.29 -5.86 13.35
CA ALA A 192 13.59 -7.29 13.34
C ALA A 192 14.88 -7.59 14.15
N SER A 193 15.94 -6.80 13.98
CA SER A 193 17.18 -6.95 14.74
C SER A 193 17.03 -6.57 16.22
N ALA A 194 16.17 -5.60 16.56
CA ALA A 194 15.83 -5.26 17.93
C ALA A 194 15.05 -6.41 18.59
N LYS A 195 14.06 -6.97 17.88
CA LYS A 195 13.29 -8.12 18.35
C LYS A 195 14.16 -9.36 18.52
N GLN A 196 15.02 -9.69 17.54
CA GLN A 196 15.95 -10.82 17.66
C GLN A 196 16.86 -10.68 18.89
N ARG A 197 17.36 -9.46 19.19
CA ARG A 197 18.15 -9.20 20.40
C ARG A 197 17.31 -9.36 21.68
N ALA A 198 16.05 -8.92 21.68
CA ALA A 198 15.13 -9.10 22.81
C ALA A 198 14.77 -10.57 23.04
N ASP A 199 14.47 -11.33 21.98
CA ASP A 199 14.17 -12.76 22.02
C ASP A 199 15.39 -13.56 22.54
N VAL A 200 16.61 -13.24 22.07
CA VAL A 200 17.86 -13.84 22.58
C VAL A 200 18.09 -13.51 24.07
N ALA A 201 17.90 -12.25 24.47
CA ALA A 201 18.04 -11.85 25.87
C ALA A 201 16.99 -12.53 26.79
N THR A 202 15.77 -12.72 26.28
CA THR A 202 14.69 -13.41 26.98
C THR A 202 15.00 -14.90 27.13
N ALA A 203 15.38 -15.58 26.04
CA ALA A 203 15.79 -16.99 26.06
C ALA A 203 17.02 -17.25 26.95
N GLN A 204 17.99 -16.33 26.97
CA GLN A 204 19.13 -16.40 27.91
C GLN A 204 18.68 -16.23 29.36
N SER A 205 17.73 -15.33 29.64
CA SER A 205 17.17 -15.12 30.97
C SER A 205 16.36 -16.33 31.45
N GLU A 206 15.51 -16.90 30.58
CA GLU A 206 14.74 -18.12 30.85
C GLU A 206 15.66 -19.32 31.08
N ALA A 207 16.72 -19.49 30.26
CA ALA A 207 17.70 -20.54 30.47
C ALA A 207 18.45 -20.39 31.80
N ALA A 208 18.82 -19.17 32.19
CA ALA A 208 19.47 -18.89 33.47
C ALA A 208 18.52 -19.15 34.67
N ILE A 209 17.25 -18.76 34.56
CA ILE A 209 16.21 -19.07 35.57
C ILE A 209 16.01 -20.59 35.67
N ALA A 210 15.89 -21.29 34.53
CA ALA A 210 15.71 -22.73 34.50
C ALA A 210 16.90 -23.45 35.17
N MET A 211 18.13 -23.09 34.84
CA MET A 211 19.34 -23.61 35.50
C MET A 211 19.30 -23.36 37.01
N ALA A 212 18.99 -22.14 37.45
CA ALA A 212 18.87 -21.83 38.88
C ALA A 212 17.77 -22.65 39.59
N THR A 213 16.63 -22.89 38.92
CA THR A 213 15.57 -23.76 39.49
C THR A 213 15.98 -25.24 39.53
N TYR A 214 16.69 -25.75 38.53
CA TYR A 214 17.23 -27.12 38.54
C TYR A 214 18.29 -27.27 39.62
N ASP A 215 19.18 -26.31 39.78
CA ASP A 215 20.18 -26.29 40.86
C ASP A 215 19.49 -26.28 42.24
N GLU A 216 18.47 -25.44 42.44
CA GLU A 216 17.67 -25.43 43.67
C GLU A 216 16.96 -26.77 43.93
N GLU A 217 16.37 -27.39 42.91
CA GLU A 217 15.74 -28.71 43.02
C GLU A 217 16.76 -29.80 43.34
N GLU A 218 17.94 -29.77 42.73
CA GLU A 218 19.02 -30.71 43.06
C GLU A 218 19.50 -30.54 44.51
N GLN A 219 19.67 -29.30 45.00
CA GLN A 219 20.00 -29.07 46.41
C GLN A 219 18.89 -29.55 47.36
N LYS A 220 17.61 -29.35 47.01
CA LYS A 220 16.46 -29.86 47.79
C LYS A 220 16.42 -31.39 47.80
N LEU A 221 16.66 -32.04 46.65
CA LEU A 221 16.73 -33.49 46.53
C LEU A 221 17.88 -34.06 47.37
N ARG A 222 19.11 -33.56 47.18
CA ARG A 222 20.29 -33.94 47.99
C ARG A 222 20.04 -33.74 49.49
N ALA A 223 19.46 -32.61 49.90
CA ALA A 223 19.10 -32.36 51.29
C ALA A 223 18.05 -33.38 51.80
N SER A 224 17.07 -33.76 50.97
CA SER A 224 16.05 -34.76 51.33
C SER A 224 16.60 -36.19 51.41
N GLU A 225 17.58 -36.53 50.58
CA GLU A 225 18.30 -37.81 50.63
C GLU A 225 19.17 -37.90 51.89
N ILE A 226 19.95 -36.85 52.18
CA ILE A 226 20.72 -36.75 53.43
C ILE A 226 19.79 -36.80 54.66
N ALA A 227 18.61 -36.15 54.61
CA ALA A 227 17.61 -36.24 55.66
C ALA A 227 17.05 -37.66 55.81
N ARG A 228 16.79 -38.39 54.72
CA ARG A 228 16.36 -39.80 54.76
C ARG A 228 17.46 -40.72 55.29
N GLU A 229 18.71 -40.54 54.89
CA GLU A 229 19.85 -41.32 55.39
C GLU A 229 20.11 -41.07 56.87
N THR A 230 20.03 -39.82 57.33
CA THR A 230 20.19 -39.48 58.76
C THR A 230 19.05 -40.02 59.61
N VAL A 231 17.80 -39.92 59.14
CA VAL A 231 16.64 -40.57 59.80
C VAL A 231 16.79 -42.08 59.81
N ALA A 232 17.24 -42.71 58.71
CA ALA A 232 17.47 -44.16 58.66
C ALA A 232 18.58 -44.60 59.63
N LYS A 233 19.70 -43.85 59.71
CA LYS A 233 20.75 -44.09 60.71
C LYS A 233 20.22 -43.97 62.14
N GLN A 234 19.48 -42.90 62.45
CA GLN A 234 18.86 -42.72 63.76
C GLN A 234 17.84 -43.81 64.09
N GLN A 235 17.05 -44.28 63.12
CA GLN A 235 16.13 -45.40 63.34
C GLN A 235 16.87 -46.70 63.65
N VAL A 236 17.98 -46.99 62.97
CA VAL A 236 18.81 -48.17 63.26
C VAL A 236 19.48 -48.06 64.63
N GLU A 237 19.98 -46.88 65.00
CA GLU A 237 20.60 -46.62 66.31
C GLU A 237 19.58 -46.74 67.45
N ILE A 238 18.40 -46.10 67.32
CA ILE A 238 17.29 -46.20 68.28
C ILE A 238 16.75 -47.63 68.37
N ALA A 239 16.66 -48.36 67.25
CA ALA A 239 16.22 -49.76 67.26
C ALA A 239 17.24 -50.66 67.97
N ALA A 240 18.53 -50.47 67.74
CA ALA A 240 19.59 -51.20 68.43
C ALA A 240 19.61 -50.89 69.94
N GLU A 241 19.43 -49.63 70.33
CA GLU A 241 19.33 -49.23 71.75
C GLU A 241 18.05 -49.78 72.41
N ALA A 242 16.92 -49.76 71.71
CA ALA A 242 15.66 -50.34 72.19
C ALA A 242 15.74 -51.87 72.35
N GLU A 243 16.42 -52.57 71.44
CA GLU A 243 16.67 -54.02 71.54
C GLU A 243 17.63 -54.33 72.71
N ALA A 244 18.69 -53.55 72.89
CA ALA A 244 19.61 -53.70 74.03
C ALA A 244 18.90 -53.45 75.38
N GLU A 245 18.04 -52.44 75.47
CA GLU A 245 17.29 -52.13 76.69
C GLU A 245 16.14 -53.13 76.92
N ARG A 246 15.60 -53.74 75.85
CA ARG A 246 14.69 -54.90 75.93
C ARG A 246 15.42 -56.12 76.51
N GLN A 247 16.59 -56.46 75.99
CA GLN A 247 17.42 -57.55 76.52
C GLN A 247 17.79 -57.32 77.99
N ARG A 248 18.19 -56.10 78.37
CA ARG A 248 18.45 -55.74 79.78
C ARG A 248 17.24 -55.95 80.68
N ARG A 249 16.03 -55.58 80.25
CA ARG A 249 14.81 -55.80 81.04
C ARG A 249 14.43 -57.28 81.13
N ILE A 250 14.59 -58.04 80.06
CA ILE A 250 14.36 -59.50 80.08
C ILE A 250 15.36 -60.16 81.05
N ALA A 251 16.66 -59.89 80.92
CA ALA A 251 17.70 -60.46 81.78
C ALA A 251 17.53 -60.08 83.27
N ARG A 252 17.06 -58.86 83.57
CA ARG A 252 16.68 -58.49 84.95
C ARG A 252 15.46 -59.26 85.45
N GLY A 253 14.40 -59.37 84.64
CA GLY A 253 13.21 -60.15 85.00
C GLY A 253 13.50 -61.65 85.20
N GLU A 254 14.39 -62.22 84.39
CA GLU A 254 14.89 -63.59 84.56
C GLU A 254 15.73 -63.73 85.83
N ALA A 255 16.63 -62.79 86.12
CA ALA A 255 17.40 -62.78 87.36
C ALA A 255 16.52 -62.68 88.61
N ASP A 256 15.51 -61.79 88.61
CA ASP A 256 14.55 -61.63 89.71
C ASP A 256 13.69 -62.88 89.89
N ALA A 257 13.23 -63.51 88.79
CA ALA A 257 12.47 -64.76 88.83
C ALA A 257 13.30 -65.95 89.35
N ILE A 258 14.59 -66.02 88.98
CA ILE A 258 15.54 -67.02 89.48
C ILE A 258 15.81 -66.81 90.98
N LEU A 259 16.00 -65.56 91.43
CA LEU A 259 16.16 -65.23 92.85
C LEU A 259 14.93 -65.61 93.68
N ALA A 260 13.73 -65.30 93.17
CA ALA A 260 12.47 -65.68 93.81
C ALA A 260 12.31 -67.20 93.90
N LYS A 261 12.66 -67.95 92.84
CA LYS A 261 12.61 -69.42 92.84
C LYS A 261 13.59 -70.02 93.84
N TYR A 262 14.84 -69.57 93.88
CA TYR A 262 15.82 -70.09 94.83
C TYR A 262 15.51 -69.73 96.28
N ASN A 263 14.94 -68.55 96.55
CA ASN A 263 14.47 -68.20 97.90
C ASN A 263 13.29 -69.10 98.32
N ALA A 264 12.33 -69.36 97.43
CA ALA A 264 11.22 -70.27 97.72
C ALA A 264 11.68 -71.73 97.91
N GLU A 265 12.67 -72.20 97.13
CA GLU A 265 13.29 -73.51 97.32
C GLU A 265 14.07 -73.57 98.64
N ALA A 266 14.79 -72.50 99.02
CA ALA A 266 15.52 -72.43 100.29
C ALA A 266 14.58 -72.43 101.52
N GLU A 267 13.51 -71.65 101.50
CA GLU A 267 12.48 -71.67 102.55
C GLU A 267 11.76 -73.02 102.62
N GLY A 268 11.44 -73.63 101.48
CA GLY A 268 10.85 -74.97 101.40
C GLY A 268 11.76 -76.04 102.01
N ILE A 269 13.06 -76.00 101.67
CA ILE A 269 14.07 -76.93 102.20
C ILE A 269 14.29 -76.71 103.70
N GLN A 270 14.35 -75.46 104.19
CA GLN A 270 14.44 -75.17 105.63
C GLN A 270 13.24 -75.74 106.38
N ASN A 271 12.01 -75.49 105.93
CA ASN A 271 10.81 -76.00 106.59
C ASN A 271 10.77 -77.55 106.62
N VAL A 272 11.20 -78.22 105.55
CA VAL A 272 11.31 -79.69 105.50
C VAL A 272 12.40 -80.21 106.44
N LEU A 273 13.55 -79.54 106.52
CA LEU A 273 14.65 -79.92 107.42
C LEU A 273 14.30 -79.67 108.89
N GLU A 274 13.65 -78.57 109.22
CA GLU A 274 13.19 -78.27 110.59
C GLU A 274 12.09 -79.25 111.03
N SER A 275 11.16 -79.58 110.14
CA SER A 275 10.14 -80.61 110.38
C SER A 275 10.77 -81.98 110.61
N LYS A 276 11.78 -82.36 109.82
CA LYS A 276 12.55 -83.59 110.02
C LYS A 276 13.34 -83.56 111.33
N ALA A 277 13.95 -82.44 111.70
CA ALA A 277 14.68 -82.30 112.97
C ALA A 277 13.75 -82.47 114.18
N LYS A 278 12.54 -81.87 114.15
CA LYS A 278 11.50 -82.08 115.18
C LYS A 278 10.98 -83.53 115.21
N GLY A 279 10.84 -84.16 114.05
CA GLY A 279 10.51 -85.59 113.96
C GLY A 279 11.59 -86.48 114.57
N TYR A 280 12.85 -86.26 114.22
CA TYR A 280 13.99 -87.00 114.76
C TYR A 280 14.17 -86.76 116.27
N SER A 281 13.98 -85.54 116.78
CA SER A 281 14.03 -85.32 118.24
C SER A 281 12.93 -86.10 118.95
N SER A 282 11.71 -86.13 118.39
CA SER A 282 10.57 -86.87 118.96
C SER A 282 10.82 -88.38 118.97
N LEU A 283 11.41 -88.94 117.91
CA LEU A 283 11.82 -90.34 117.84
C LEU A 283 12.92 -90.68 118.86
N VAL A 284 13.93 -89.81 119.02
CA VAL A 284 15.02 -90.00 120.00
C VAL A 284 14.51 -89.90 121.44
N THR A 285 13.61 -88.96 121.75
CA THR A 285 13.01 -88.84 123.09
C THR A 285 12.12 -90.04 123.44
N SER A 286 11.43 -90.63 122.45
CA SER A 286 10.59 -91.82 122.64
C SER A 286 11.40 -93.11 122.85
N ALA A 287 12.67 -93.13 122.46
CA ALA A 287 13.52 -94.33 122.44
C ALA A 287 14.43 -94.50 123.68
N SER A 288 14.11 -93.86 124.81
CA SER A 288 14.81 -94.01 126.11
C SER A 288 16.35 -93.92 126.08
N GLY A 289 16.92 -93.16 125.13
CA GLY A 289 18.30 -92.70 125.17
C GLY A 289 19.39 -93.61 124.58
N ASP A 290 19.10 -94.65 123.80
CA ASP A 290 20.14 -95.43 123.08
C ASP A 290 20.32 -94.99 121.61
N PRO A 291 21.47 -94.38 121.23
CA PRO A 291 21.72 -93.91 119.87
C PRO A 291 21.77 -95.00 118.79
N LYS A 292 22.01 -96.27 119.13
CA LYS A 292 22.21 -97.33 118.11
C LYS A 292 20.92 -97.79 117.44
N ALA A 293 19.79 -97.76 118.15
CA ALA A 293 18.50 -98.20 117.61
C ALA A 293 17.94 -97.24 116.54
N ALA A 294 18.22 -95.94 116.64
CA ALA A 294 17.79 -94.95 115.65
C ALA A 294 18.51 -95.12 114.31
N ALA A 295 19.77 -95.54 114.32
CA ALA A 295 20.60 -95.66 113.11
C ALA A 295 20.18 -96.82 112.19
N THR A 296 19.74 -97.96 112.74
CA THR A 296 19.29 -99.12 111.96
C THR A 296 17.96 -98.87 111.24
N LEU A 297 17.05 -98.13 111.87
CA LEU A 297 15.74 -97.79 111.30
C LEU A 297 15.89 -96.88 110.06
N LEU A 298 16.82 -95.93 110.10
CA LEU A 298 17.12 -94.99 109.01
C LEU A 298 17.74 -95.65 107.76
N MET A 299 18.41 -96.80 107.89
CA MET A 299 19.02 -97.47 106.73
C MET A 299 18.00 -98.19 105.83
N VAL A 300 16.90 -98.69 106.39
CA VAL A 300 15.88 -99.43 105.62
C VAL A 300 15.11 -98.50 104.67
N GLU A 301 14.79 -97.28 105.11
CA GLU A 301 13.99 -96.30 104.34
C GLU A 301 14.69 -95.81 103.05
N LYS A 302 16.03 -95.96 102.93
CA LYS A 302 16.81 -95.35 101.83
C LYS A 302 17.10 -96.26 100.64
N ILE A 303 16.77 -97.55 100.70
CA ILE A 303 17.07 -98.50 99.62
C ILE A 303 16.12 -98.31 98.42
N GLU A 304 14.84 -98.02 98.67
CA GLU A 304 13.78 -98.00 97.64
C GLU A 304 13.98 -96.89 96.59
N ALA A 305 14.55 -95.74 97.00
CA ALA A 305 14.74 -94.57 96.13
C ALA A 305 15.77 -94.78 95.01
N MET A 306 16.64 -95.80 95.09
CA MET A 306 17.78 -95.95 94.17
C MET A 306 17.43 -96.63 92.83
N VAL A 307 16.32 -97.38 92.76
CA VAL A 307 16.01 -98.27 91.62
C VAL A 307 15.34 -97.54 90.44
N ASN A 308 14.53 -96.51 90.71
CA ASN A 308 13.67 -95.89 89.69
C ASN A 308 14.43 -95.03 88.64
N ALA A 309 15.68 -94.65 88.88
CA ALA A 309 16.38 -93.66 88.04
C ALA A 309 16.92 -94.19 86.69
N GLN A 310 16.79 -95.49 86.40
CA GLN A 310 17.65 -96.16 85.40
C GLN A 310 17.03 -96.34 83.98
N THR A 311 15.78 -95.93 83.70
CA THR A 311 14.96 -96.54 82.61
C THR A 311 14.56 -95.69 81.38
N GLU A 312 15.00 -94.44 81.17
CA GLU A 312 14.16 -93.43 80.46
C GLU A 312 14.48 -92.88 78.99
N ALA A 313 15.40 -93.40 78.14
CA ALA A 313 16.14 -92.50 77.18
C ALA A 313 16.02 -92.48 75.60
N ILE A 314 15.31 -93.34 74.84
CA ILE A 314 15.91 -93.90 73.56
C ILE A 314 15.43 -93.56 72.08
N ARG A 315 14.30 -92.89 71.75
CA ARG A 315 13.34 -93.54 70.76
C ARG A 315 12.75 -92.85 69.47
N ASN A 316 13.43 -92.28 68.43
CA ASN A 316 12.73 -91.84 67.14
C ASN A 316 13.54 -91.45 65.83
N LEU A 317 12.94 -91.54 64.59
CA LEU A 317 13.09 -90.70 63.32
C LEU A 317 12.90 -91.40 61.89
N LYS A 318 12.18 -90.82 60.85
CA LYS A 318 12.30 -90.93 59.31
C LYS A 318 11.09 -90.47 58.37
N ILE A 319 11.25 -90.10 57.05
CA ILE A 319 10.23 -89.72 55.95
C ILE A 319 10.73 -89.90 54.43
N ASP A 320 9.89 -89.94 53.32
CA ASP A 320 10.27 -90.20 51.86
C ASP A 320 9.33 -89.75 50.61
N LYS A 321 9.90 -89.49 49.37
CA LYS A 321 9.44 -89.63 47.89
C LYS A 321 8.56 -88.65 46.94
N ILE A 322 8.80 -88.63 45.57
CA ILE A 322 8.16 -87.87 44.39
C ILE A 322 8.11 -88.68 42.99
N THR A 323 7.38 -88.26 41.90
CA THR A 323 7.17 -88.95 40.53
C THR A 323 6.93 -88.02 39.26
N VAL A 324 7.09 -88.48 37.98
CA VAL A 324 6.93 -87.74 36.64
C VAL A 324 6.35 -88.62 35.45
N TRP A 325 5.86 -88.07 34.31
CA TRP A 325 5.26 -88.74 33.09
C TRP A 325 5.57 -88.09 31.69
N ASP A 326 5.36 -88.81 30.56
CA ASP A 326 5.70 -88.45 29.13
C ASP A 326 4.67 -88.93 28.06
N SER A 327 4.61 -88.27 26.88
CA SER A 327 4.22 -88.74 25.50
C SER A 327 3.81 -87.56 24.57
N GLY A 328 4.03 -87.54 23.25
CA GLY A 328 4.85 -88.39 22.37
C GLY A 328 4.66 -88.10 20.85
N ASN A 329 5.57 -88.67 20.04
CA ASN A 329 5.53 -88.89 18.58
C ASN A 329 6.12 -87.81 17.62
N ASN A 330 7.04 -88.23 16.74
CA ASN A 330 7.71 -87.38 15.74
C ASN A 330 8.16 -88.21 14.51
N ALA A 331 8.29 -87.58 13.34
CA ALA A 331 8.61 -88.26 12.08
C ALA A 331 10.13 -88.41 11.82
N ASP A 332 10.85 -88.94 12.80
CA ASP A 332 12.15 -89.61 12.66
C ASP A 332 12.35 -90.48 13.91
N GLY A 333 12.60 -91.79 13.71
CA GLY A 333 12.26 -92.82 14.69
C GLY A 333 13.17 -92.98 15.92
N ASN A 334 13.26 -91.97 16.80
CA ASN A 334 13.87 -92.07 18.14
C ASN A 334 13.09 -91.26 19.19
N SER A 335 12.99 -91.77 20.43
CA SER A 335 12.20 -91.17 21.51
C SER A 335 13.02 -90.85 22.77
N ALA A 336 12.51 -89.96 23.63
CA ALA A 336 13.27 -89.26 24.68
C ALA A 336 13.84 -90.12 25.83
N THR A 337 13.45 -91.39 25.95
CA THR A 337 13.88 -92.30 27.02
C THR A 337 15.34 -92.74 26.92
N SER A 338 15.97 -92.68 25.75
CA SER A 338 17.37 -93.08 25.56
C SER A 338 18.41 -92.06 26.08
N ASN A 339 18.09 -90.77 26.09
CA ASN A 339 19.02 -89.71 26.54
C ASN A 339 19.11 -89.55 28.08
N PHE A 340 18.08 -89.97 28.83
CA PHE A 340 18.09 -89.88 30.29
C PHE A 340 18.96 -90.98 30.94
N VAL A 341 18.91 -92.21 30.44
CA VAL A 341 19.66 -93.33 31.00
C VAL A 341 21.17 -93.19 30.78
N SER A 342 21.59 -92.57 29.67
CA SER A 342 23.00 -92.36 29.34
C SER A 342 23.69 -91.29 30.23
N SER A 343 22.94 -90.36 30.83
CA SER A 343 23.50 -89.22 31.57
C SER A 343 23.58 -89.41 33.09
N LEU A 344 22.87 -90.39 33.66
CA LEU A 344 22.87 -90.67 35.11
C LEU A 344 24.01 -91.62 35.57
N VAL A 345 24.58 -92.41 34.66
CA VAL A 345 25.58 -93.45 34.98
C VAL A 345 27.01 -92.88 35.11
N GLN A 346 27.23 -91.62 34.74
CA GLN A 346 28.57 -91.02 34.60
C GLN A 346 29.01 -90.08 35.76
N SER A 347 28.25 -90.00 36.87
CA SER A 347 28.37 -88.90 37.85
C SER A 347 28.92 -89.25 39.25
N LEU A 348 29.47 -90.45 39.50
CA LEU A 348 30.01 -90.83 40.82
C LEU A 348 31.29 -91.69 40.78
N PRO A 349 32.45 -91.13 41.19
CA PRO A 349 33.55 -91.86 41.82
C PRO A 349 33.58 -91.69 43.37
N PRO A 350 34.28 -92.56 44.13
CA PRO A 350 33.80 -92.97 45.46
C PRO A 350 34.46 -92.32 46.71
N ILE A 351 33.76 -92.45 47.83
CA ILE A 351 33.95 -91.80 49.15
C ILE A 351 35.27 -92.13 49.89
N HIS A 352 36.12 -93.02 49.39
CA HIS A 352 37.25 -93.58 50.15
C HIS A 352 38.39 -92.59 50.50
N ASP A 353 38.49 -91.45 49.82
CA ASP A 353 39.50 -90.42 50.14
C ASP A 353 39.20 -89.64 51.43
N VAL A 354 37.93 -89.53 51.83
CA VAL A 354 37.52 -88.72 52.99
C VAL A 354 37.99 -89.35 54.31
N ALA A 355 38.06 -90.69 54.38
CA ALA A 355 38.45 -91.41 55.58
C ALA A 355 39.95 -91.25 55.91
N LYS A 356 40.83 -91.15 54.90
CA LYS A 356 42.28 -91.04 55.12
C LYS A 356 42.74 -89.68 55.64
N MET A 357 41.94 -88.62 55.50
CA MET A 357 42.30 -87.28 56.02
C MET A 357 42.03 -87.09 57.52
N SER A 358 41.32 -88.00 58.18
CA SER A 358 40.86 -87.82 59.58
C SER A 358 41.73 -88.50 60.65
N GLY A 359 42.81 -89.19 60.27
CA GLY A 359 43.89 -89.57 61.20
C GLY A 359 43.54 -90.54 62.34
N VAL A 360 42.50 -91.38 62.19
CA VAL A 360 42.13 -92.41 63.17
C VAL A 360 42.17 -93.78 62.51
N GLU A 361 43.13 -94.61 62.92
CA GLU A 361 43.20 -96.02 62.57
C GLU A 361 42.27 -96.83 63.49
N LEU A 362 41.43 -97.69 62.90
CA LEU A 362 40.50 -98.55 63.63
C LEU A 362 41.14 -99.93 63.88
N PRO A 363 41.03 -100.53 65.08
CA PRO A 363 41.75 -101.76 65.41
C PRO A 363 41.40 -102.98 64.55
N ASP A 364 42.37 -103.89 64.40
CA ASP A 364 42.46 -104.98 63.39
C ASP A 364 41.33 -106.03 63.36
N TYR A 365 40.29 -105.94 64.19
CA TYR A 365 39.16 -106.88 64.19
C TYR A 365 38.09 -106.56 63.13
N LEU A 366 38.23 -105.44 62.39
CA LEU A 366 37.32 -105.06 61.29
C LEU A 366 37.81 -105.47 59.89
N GLY A 367 38.92 -106.22 59.81
CA GLY A 367 39.34 -106.94 58.60
C GLY A 367 40.28 -106.14 57.69
N SER A 368 41.47 -106.69 57.48
CA SER A 368 42.42 -106.26 56.46
C SER A 368 42.07 -106.86 55.09
N MET A 369 42.12 -106.04 54.04
CA MET A 369 42.32 -106.53 52.68
C MET A 369 43.83 -106.59 52.42
N THR A 370 44.29 -107.70 51.85
CA THR A 370 45.70 -108.04 51.67
C THR A 370 46.37 -107.25 50.56
N ASP A 371 47.53 -106.66 50.84
CA ASP A 371 48.56 -106.45 49.82
C ASP A 371 49.25 -107.80 49.55
N GLU A 372 49.26 -108.26 48.29
CA GLU A 372 50.45 -108.94 47.77
C GLU A 372 50.52 -108.89 46.23
N THR A 373 51.68 -108.43 45.79
CA THR A 373 52.26 -108.50 44.45
C THR A 373 52.13 -109.85 43.74
N ASN A 374 51.95 -109.81 42.42
CA ASN A 374 52.89 -110.48 41.51
C ASN A 374 52.85 -109.86 40.10
N GLU A 375 54.01 -109.55 39.54
CA GLU A 375 54.21 -109.24 38.12
C GLU A 375 54.47 -110.54 37.34
N SER A 376 53.86 -110.65 36.15
CA SER A 376 54.38 -111.41 35.00
C SER A 376 53.66 -111.00 33.71
#